data_AF-A0A392P762-F1
#
_entry.id   AF-A0A392P762-F1
#
_cell.length_a   1.000
_cell.length_b   1.000
_cell.length_c   1.000
_cell.angle_alpha   90.00
_cell.angle_beta   90.00
_cell.angle_gamma   90.00
#
_symmetry.space_group_name_H-M   'P 1'
#
loop_
_entity.id
_entity.type
_entity.pdbx_description
1 polymer ?
#
loop_
_entity_poly.entity_id
_entity_poly.type
_entity_poly.pdbx_seq_one_letter_code
_entity_poly.pdbx_strand_id
1 'polypeptide(L)'
;DVVWNPSVERQAISRAYRIGQKKVVYTYHLLAEGTTEAEKYGKQAEKDRLSELLFSAKNATDNDVSKRRAVNFEDEVLDKMTRHEKLIDMFVKCVVLRKERDLV
;
A
#
# COMPACT_ATOMS: atom_id res chain seq x y z
N ASP A 1 4.77 0.34 -12.58
CA ASP A 1 4.00 -0.58 -13.43
C ASP A 1 3.21 -1.52 -12.54
N VAL A 2 1.94 -1.73 -12.88
CA VAL A 2 1.02 -2.58 -12.13
C VAL A 2 1.27 -4.02 -12.57
N VAL A 3 1.68 -4.91 -11.67
CA VAL A 3 1.99 -6.31 -12.00
C VAL A 3 0.78 -7.22 -11.73
N TRP A 4 0.55 -8.23 -12.57
CA TRP A 4 -0.60 -9.14 -12.39
C TRP A 4 -0.49 -10.03 -11.14
N ASN A 5 0.74 -10.30 -10.68
CA ASN A 5 1.02 -11.13 -9.52
C ASN A 5 1.31 -10.25 -8.31
N PRO A 6 0.42 -10.20 -7.29
CA PRO A 6 0.61 -9.37 -6.12
C PRO A 6 1.83 -9.78 -5.25
N SER A 7 2.33 -11.00 -5.41
CA SER A 7 3.52 -11.47 -4.69
C SER A 7 4.80 -10.73 -5.08
N VAL A 8 4.89 -10.28 -6.33
CA VAL A 8 6.07 -9.54 -6.82
C VAL A 8 6.18 -8.20 -6.11
N GLU A 9 5.06 -7.51 -5.96
CA GLU A 9 4.98 -6.24 -5.24
C GLU A 9 5.30 -6.42 -3.75
N ARG A 10 4.74 -7.44 -3.10
CA ARG A 10 5.06 -7.75 -1.69
C ARG A 10 6.55 -8.02 -1.48
N GLN A 11 7.19 -8.73 -2.40
CA GLN A 11 8.64 -8.96 -2.33
C GLN A 11 9.41 -7.66 -2.47
N ALA A 12 9.02 -6.76 -3.39
CA ALA A 12 9.65 -5.46 -3.55
C ALA A 12 9.49 -4.59 -2.28
N ILE A 13 8.30 -4.53 -1.69
CA ILE A 13 8.05 -3.82 -0.43
C ILE A 13 8.91 -4.43 0.69
N SER A 14 9.02 -5.76 0.78
CA SER A 14 9.89 -6.45 1.75
C SER A 14 11.39 -6.23 1.53
N ARG A 15 11.82 -5.75 0.35
CA ARG A 15 13.21 -5.29 0.15
C ARG A 15 13.42 -3.90 0.73
N ALA A 16 12.42 -3.01 0.66
CA ALA A 16 12.48 -1.67 1.22
C ALA A 16 12.29 -1.68 2.76
N TYR A 17 11.36 -2.50 3.24
CA TYR A 17 11.15 -2.73 4.67
C TYR A 17 12.10 -3.82 5.18
N ARG A 18 13.03 -3.45 6.05
CA ARG A 18 14.01 -4.39 6.61
C ARG A 18 14.22 -4.17 8.11
N ILE A 19 14.62 -5.24 8.80
CA ILE A 19 15.00 -5.19 10.21
C ILE A 19 16.14 -4.18 10.38
N GLY A 20 15.98 -3.26 11.34
CA GLY A 20 16.92 -2.16 11.60
C GLY A 20 16.56 -0.85 10.91
N GLN A 21 15.47 -0.81 10.11
CA GLN A 21 14.96 0.43 9.55
C GLN A 21 14.39 1.34 10.66
N LYS A 22 14.85 2.59 10.72
CA LYS A 22 14.43 3.58 11.73
C LYS A 22 13.39 4.58 11.23
N LYS A 23 13.25 4.70 9.91
CA LYS A 23 12.33 5.63 9.25
C LYS A 23 11.11 4.89 8.71
N VAL A 24 9.97 5.56 8.67
CA VAL A 24 8.74 5.05 8.05
C VAL A 24 8.99 4.89 6.54
N VAL A 25 8.55 3.77 5.97
CA VAL A 25 8.64 3.48 4.53
C VAL A 25 7.28 3.72 3.91
N TYR A 26 7.22 4.64 2.95
CA TYR A 26 6.01 4.95 2.18
C TYR A 26 6.10 4.24 0.83
N THR A 27 5.01 3.60 0.40
CA THR A 27 4.90 2.98 -0.93
C THR A 27 3.87 3.74 -1.74
N TYR A 28 4.28 4.23 -2.91
CA TYR A 28 3.42 4.98 -3.81
C TYR A 28 3.14 4.18 -5.08
N HIS A 29 1.87 4.04 -5.42
CA HIS A 29 1.42 3.44 -6.67
C HIS A 29 1.01 4.55 -7.63
N LEU A 30 1.81 4.75 -8.67
CA LEU A 30 1.47 5.67 -9.76
C LEU A 30 0.61 4.92 -10.78
N LEU A 31 -0.58 5.45 -11.04
CA LEU A 31 -1.54 4.90 -11.99
C LEU A 31 -1.86 5.99 -13.01
N ALA A 32 -1.69 5.69 -14.30
CA ALA A 32 -2.03 6.62 -15.36
C ALA A 32 -3.54 6.65 -15.60
N GLU A 33 -4.13 7.85 -15.52
CA GLU A 33 -5.53 8.06 -15.88
C GLU A 33 -5.78 7.81 -17.38
N GLY A 34 -6.97 7.31 -17.72
CA GLY A 34 -7.32 6.97 -19.11
C GLY A 34 -6.73 5.66 -19.63
N THR A 35 -5.99 4.93 -18.78
CA THR A 35 -5.44 3.60 -19.12
C THR A 35 -6.15 2.49 -18.35
N THR A 36 -5.87 1.23 -18.71
CA THR A 36 -6.41 0.04 -18.02
C THR A 36 -5.69 -0.27 -16.70
N GLU A 37 -4.72 0.55 -16.28
CA GLU A 37 -3.92 0.33 -15.07
C GLU A 37 -4.77 0.36 -13.79
N ALA A 38 -5.76 1.25 -13.69
CA ALA A 38 -6.65 1.33 -12.54
C ALA A 38 -7.50 0.05 -12.36
N GLU A 39 -8.02 -0.50 -13.46
CA GLU A 39 -8.78 -1.75 -13.45
C GLU A 39 -7.88 -2.94 -13.08
N LYS A 40 -6.68 -2.98 -13.66
CA LYS A 40 -5.67 -4.01 -13.37
C LYS A 40 -5.27 -4.00 -11.90
N TYR A 41 -5.07 -2.80 -11.33
CA TYR A 41 -4.76 -2.63 -9.91
C TYR A 41 -5.90 -3.13 -9.01
N GLY A 42 -7.16 -2.80 -9.34
CA GLY A 42 -8.32 -3.31 -8.62
C GLY A 42 -8.38 -4.85 -8.61
N LYS A 43 -8.17 -5.48 -9.76
CA LYS A 43 -8.13 -6.97 -9.86
C LYS A 43 -6.97 -7.57 -9.07
N GLN A 44 -5.81 -6.92 -9.05
CA GLN A 44 -4.66 -7.35 -8.27
C GLN A 44 -4.95 -7.27 -6.77
N ALA A 45 -5.58 -6.18 -6.30
CA ALA A 45 -5.96 -5.99 -4.90
C ALA A 45 -6.98 -7.05 -4.43
N GLU A 46 -7.98 -7.36 -5.25
CA GLU A 46 -8.96 -8.43 -4.94
C GLU A 46 -8.29 -9.81 -4.83
N LYS A 47 -7.34 -10.12 -5.72
CA LYS A 47 -6.54 -11.36 -5.64
C LYS A 47 -5.71 -11.42 -4.35
N ASP A 48 -5.13 -10.30 -3.93
CA ASP A 48 -4.37 -10.21 -2.69
C ASP A 48 -5.28 -10.47 -1.49
N ARG A 49 -6.40 -9.74 -1.40
CA ARG A 49 -7.39 -9.89 -0.33
C ARG A 49 -7.93 -11.30 -0.22
N LEU A 50 -8.27 -11.94 -1.35
CA LEU A 50 -8.75 -13.33 -1.34
C LEU A 50 -7.67 -14.30 -0.80
N SER A 51 -6.41 -14.11 -1.23
CA SER A 51 -5.29 -14.91 -0.72
C SER A 51 -5.16 -14.75 0.79
N GLU A 52 -5.21 -13.53 1.29
CA GLU A 52 -5.13 -13.23 2.73
C GLU A 52 -6.25 -13.89 3.54
N LEU A 53 -7.50 -13.82 3.07
CA LEU A 53 -8.64 -14.46 3.74
C LEU A 53 -8.46 -15.98 3.85
N LEU A 54 -7.98 -16.63 2.79
CA LEU A 54 -7.75 -18.07 2.76
C LEU A 54 -6.66 -18.52 3.74
N PHE A 55 -5.59 -17.74 3.89
CA PHE A 55 -4.50 -18.04 4.81
C PHE A 55 -4.80 -17.60 6.25
N SER A 56 -5.55 -16.51 6.46
CA SER A 56 -5.94 -16.01 7.78
C SER A 56 -6.92 -16.96 8.48
N ALA A 57 -7.85 -17.59 7.75
CA ALA A 57 -8.78 -18.57 8.31
C ALA A 57 -8.09 -19.81 8.93
N LYS A 58 -6.86 -20.13 8.50
CA LYS A 58 -6.07 -21.24 9.07
C LYS A 58 -5.34 -20.87 10.37
N ASN A 59 -5.18 -19.58 10.66
CA ASN A 59 -4.39 -19.09 11.80
C ASN A 59 -5.25 -18.62 12.98
N ALA A 60 -6.56 -18.87 12.96
CA ALA A 60 -7.52 -18.40 13.97
C ALA A 60 -7.37 -19.04 15.38
N THR A 61 -6.25 -19.71 15.67
CA THR A 61 -5.92 -20.26 17.00
C THR A 61 -5.06 -19.34 17.85
N ASP A 62 -4.60 -18.19 17.34
CA ASP A 62 -3.79 -17.26 18.12
C ASP A 62 -4.46 -15.87 18.19
N ASN A 63 -5.04 -15.58 19.36
CA ASN A 63 -5.71 -14.31 19.63
C ASN A 63 -4.65 -13.24 20.00
N ASP A 64 -4.21 -12.45 19.03
CA ASP A 64 -3.61 -11.14 19.33
C ASP A 64 -4.53 -10.01 18.88
N VAL A 65 -5.31 -9.49 19.84
CA VAL A 65 -6.14 -8.30 19.66
C VAL A 65 -5.25 -7.08 19.90
N SER A 66 -4.39 -6.79 18.93
CA SER A 66 -3.56 -5.59 18.95
C SER A 66 -4.43 -4.34 18.78
N LYS A 67 -4.49 -3.53 19.84
CA LYS A 67 -5.23 -2.26 19.95
C LYS A 67 -4.89 -1.33 18.79
N ARG A 68 -5.92 -1.03 17.98
CA ARG A 68 -5.90 -0.07 16.87
C ARG A 68 -5.58 1.33 17.42
N ARG A 69 -4.36 1.81 17.24
CA ARG A 69 -4.08 3.25 17.29
C ARG A 69 -4.25 3.79 15.88
N ALA A 70 -5.20 4.71 15.70
CA ALA A 70 -5.20 5.59 14.54
C ALA A 70 -3.98 6.50 14.69
N VAL A 71 -2.85 6.10 14.13
CA VAL A 71 -1.73 7.01 13.93
C VAL A 71 -2.16 7.94 12.80
N ASN A 72 -2.30 9.23 13.10
CA ASN A 72 -2.48 10.24 12.05
C ASN A 72 -1.23 10.18 11.17
N PHE A 73 -1.43 9.81 9.91
CA PHE A 73 -0.36 9.58 8.96
C PHE A 73 -0.19 10.84 8.12
N GLU A 74 0.76 11.67 8.52
CA GLU A 74 1.16 12.87 7.77
C GLU A 74 2.36 12.48 6.91
N ASP A 75 2.09 12.17 5.64
CA ASP A 75 3.13 11.95 4.64
C ASP A 75 3.64 13.30 4.14
N GLU A 76 4.67 13.83 4.81
CA GLU A 76 5.27 15.13 4.47
C GLU A 76 5.83 15.15 3.04
N VAL A 77 6.28 14.00 2.53
CA VAL A 77 6.84 13.91 1.18
C VAL A 77 5.73 14.03 0.15
N LEU A 78 4.65 13.26 0.31
CA LEU A 78 3.49 13.35 -0.58
C LEU A 78 2.91 14.76 -0.57
N ASP A 79 2.74 15.37 0.61
CA ASP A 79 2.20 16.72 0.75
C ASP A 79 3.06 17.77 0.02
N LYS A 80 4.39 17.67 0.12
CA LYS A 80 5.32 18.53 -0.65
C LYS A 80 5.23 18.28 -2.15
N MET A 81 5.08 17.03 -2.58
CA MET A 81 4.97 16.69 -4.01
C MET A 81 3.68 17.24 -4.62
N THR A 82 2.54 17.13 -3.92
CA THR A 82 1.24 17.61 -4.41
C THR A 82 1.16 19.14 -4.41
N ARG A 83 1.87 19.84 -3.51
CA ARG A 83 1.90 21.31 -3.46
C ARG A 83 2.94 21.94 -4.39
N HIS A 84 3.78 21.14 -5.04
CA HIS A 84 4.85 21.67 -5.89
C HIS A 84 4.28 22.16 -7.23
N GLU A 85 4.53 23.43 -7.57
CA GLU A 85 3.95 24.12 -8.73
C GLU A 85 4.13 23.39 -10.06
N LYS A 86 5.27 22.71 -10.26
CA LYS A 86 5.56 21.97 -11.49
C LYS A 86 4.92 20.58 -11.58
N LEU A 87 4.45 20.03 -10.46
CA LEU A 87 3.98 18.64 -10.35
C LEU A 87 2.49 18.55 -10.03
N ILE A 88 1.88 19.63 -9.54
CA ILE A 88 0.48 19.65 -9.10
C ILE A 88 -0.48 19.20 -10.22
N ASP A 89 -0.23 19.60 -11.45
CA ASP A 89 -1.06 19.25 -12.62
C ASP A 89 -0.91 17.78 -13.05
N MET A 90 0.13 17.07 -12.58
CA MET A 90 0.34 15.66 -12.90
C MET A 90 -0.55 14.73 -12.08
N PHE A 91 -0.97 15.17 -10.89
CA PHE A 91 -1.71 14.33 -9.94
C PHE A 91 -3.20 14.67 -9.96
N VAL A 92 -3.97 13.95 -10.78
CA VAL A 92 -5.42 14.16 -10.89
C VAL A 92 -6.16 13.65 -9.65
N LYS A 93 -5.72 12.52 -9.10
CA LYS A 93 -6.34 11.90 -7.92
C LYS A 93 -5.29 11.23 -7.04
N CYS A 94 -5.17 11.69 -5.79
CA CYS A 94 -4.38 11.03 -4.76
C CYS A 94 -5.32 10.27 -3.82
N VAL A 95 -5.09 8.96 -3.65
CA VAL A 95 -5.84 8.12 -2.71
C VAL A 95 -4.87 7.51 -1.72
N VAL A 96 -5.09 7.76 -0.44
CA VAL A 96 -4.31 7.12 0.63
C VAL A 96 -5.03 5.84 1.03
N LEU A 97 -4.48 4.70 0.59
CA LEU A 97 -4.97 3.39 0.99
C LEU A 97 -4.28 3.00 2.30
N ARG A 98 -5.07 2.93 3.37
CA ARG A 98 -4.60 2.32 4.61
C ARG A 98 -4.58 0.81 4.42
N LYS A 99 -3.41 0.24 4.13
CA LYS A 99 -3.27 -1.22 4.16
C LYS A 99 -3.38 -1.64 5.62
N GLU A 100 -4.50 -2.25 6.00
CA GLU A 100 -4.65 -2.91 7.30
C GLU A 100 -3.67 -4.07 7.33
N ARG A 101 -2.46 -3.81 7.85
CA ARG A 101 -1.46 -4.73 8.43
C ARG A 101 -0.08 -4.10 8.30
N ASP A 102 0.10 -2.99 8.99
CA ASP A 102 1.43 -2.59 9.47
C ASP A 102 1.38 -2.71 10.99
N LEU A 103 1.96 -3.80 11.50
CA LEU A 103 2.91 -3.86 12.61
C LEU A 103 3.03 -5.34 12.99
N VAL A 104 4.22 -5.89 12.69
CA VAL A 104 4.84 -7.12 13.26
C VAL A 104 3.95 -8.36 13.30
#